data_AF-A0A1E4EV34-F1
#
_entry.id   AF-A0A1E4EV34-F1
#
_cell.length_a   1.000
_cell.length_b   1.000
_cell.length_c   1.000
_cell.angle_alpha   90.00
_cell.angle_beta   90.00
_cell.angle_gamma   90.00
#
_symmetry.space_group_name_H-M   'P 1'
#
loop_
_entity.id
_entity.type
_entity.pdbx_description
1 polymer ?
#
loop_
_entity_poly.entity_id
_entity_poly.type
_entity_poly.pdbx_seq_one_letter_code
_entity_poly.pdbx_strand_id
1 'polypeptide(L)'
;MITGLNAANAYSAARQAVAPDAQSASQTLARVGQAAEDFAAQMAQVDQVSTSTMMGQTSTQQLVQTIAEAELTMNTVVAIRDKVVEAYQEILRMPV
;
A
#
# COMPACT_ATOMS: atom_id res chain seq x y z
N MET A 1 -7.61 -30.38 39.65
CA MET A 1 -8.39 -30.18 38.41
C MET A 1 -8.41 -28.70 37.97
N ILE A 2 -7.26 -28.02 37.91
CA ILE A 2 -7.19 -26.55 37.68
C ILE A 2 -6.49 -26.20 36.33
N THR A 3 -5.74 -27.14 35.76
CA THR A 3 -4.94 -26.92 34.55
C THR A 3 -5.77 -26.78 33.27
N GLY A 4 -6.92 -27.45 33.16
CA GLY A 4 -7.77 -27.41 31.97
C GLY A 4 -8.42 -26.04 31.71
N LEU A 5 -8.77 -25.32 32.77
CA LEU A 5 -9.37 -23.98 32.67
C LEU A 5 -8.36 -22.95 32.16
N ASN A 6 -7.11 -23.04 32.63
CA ASN A 6 -6.02 -22.19 32.13
C ASN A 6 -5.66 -22.50 30.67
N ALA A 7 -5.65 -23.77 30.28
CA ALA A 7 -5.41 -24.17 28.89
C ALA A 7 -6.51 -23.66 27.94
N ALA A 8 -7.78 -23.75 28.34
CA ALA A 8 -8.90 -23.24 27.55
C ALA A 8 -8.82 -21.71 27.37
N ASN A 9 -8.49 -20.98 28.43
CA ASN A 9 -8.30 -19.52 28.37
C ASN A 9 -7.13 -19.14 27.46
N ALA A 10 -5.97 -19.80 27.59
CA ALA A 10 -4.81 -19.57 26.74
C ALA A 10 -5.12 -19.86 25.26
N TYR A 11 -5.87 -20.93 24.98
CA TYR A 11 -6.28 -21.28 23.61
C TYR A 11 -7.25 -20.23 23.02
N SER A 12 -8.19 -19.72 23.82
CA SER A 12 -9.12 -18.68 23.38
C SER A 12 -8.43 -17.35 23.07
N ALA A 13 -7.44 -16.96 23.88
CA ALA A 13 -6.64 -15.75 23.66
C ALA A 13 -5.72 -15.89 22.42
N ALA A 14 -5.08 -17.05 22.26
CA ALA A 14 -4.27 -17.34 21.07
C ALA A 14 -5.11 -17.34 19.79
N ARG A 15 -6.35 -17.86 19.85
CA ARG A 15 -7.27 -17.86 18.70
C ARG A 15 -7.65 -16.44 18.26
N GLN A 16 -7.83 -15.50 19.20
CA GLN A 16 -8.12 -14.10 18.87
C GLN A 16 -6.89 -13.38 18.29
N ALA A 17 -5.68 -13.70 18.76
CA ALA A 17 -4.45 -13.14 18.22
C ALA A 17 -4.10 -13.64 16.80
N VAL A 18 -4.61 -14.82 16.43
CA VAL A 18 -4.42 -15.44 15.10
C VAL A 18 -5.61 -15.18 14.18
N ALA A 19 -6.72 -14.64 14.70
CA ALA A 19 -7.87 -14.28 13.88
C ALA A 19 -7.49 -13.11 12.95
N PRO A 20 -7.84 -13.17 11.65
CA PRO A 20 -7.57 -12.09 10.73
C PRO A 20 -8.27 -10.81 11.21
N ASP A 21 -7.48 -9.79 11.53
CA ASP A 21 -7.97 -8.50 11.99
C ASP A 21 -8.54 -7.70 10.81
N ALA A 22 -9.85 -7.86 10.59
CA ALA A 22 -10.60 -7.13 9.56
C ALA A 22 -10.55 -5.60 9.76
N GLN A 23 -10.36 -5.12 10.99
CA GLN A 23 -10.29 -3.70 11.30
C GLN A 23 -8.95 -3.11 10.84
N SER A 24 -7.86 -3.85 11.05
CA SER A 24 -6.53 -3.52 10.50
C SER A 24 -6.51 -3.54 8.96
N ALA A 25 -7.24 -4.47 8.32
CA ALA A 25 -7.37 -4.51 6.87
C ALA A 25 -8.10 -3.27 6.31
N SER A 26 -9.21 -2.87 6.94
CA SER A 26 -9.96 -1.67 6.52
C SER A 26 -9.16 -0.39 6.71
N GLN A 27 -8.38 -0.27 7.79
CA GLN A 27 -7.53 0.90 8.02
C GLN A 27 -6.34 0.96 7.05
N THR A 28 -5.80 -0.19 6.67
CA THR A 28 -4.75 -0.28 5.64
C THR A 28 -5.28 0.14 4.28
N LEU A 29 -6.49 -0.30 3.90
CA LEU A 29 -7.12 0.10 2.65
C LEU A 29 -7.37 1.61 2.57
N ALA A 30 -7.79 2.23 3.68
CA ALA A 30 -7.96 3.68 3.77
C ALA A 30 -6.64 4.44 3.56
N ARG A 31 -5.54 3.96 4.17
CA ARG A 31 -4.20 4.56 3.98
C ARG A 31 -3.70 4.42 2.54
N VAL A 32 -3.95 3.27 1.90
CA VAL A 32 -3.62 3.06 0.48
C VAL A 32 -4.42 4.02 -0.41
N GLY A 33 -5.70 4.23 -0.11
CA GLY A 33 -6.53 5.23 -0.81
C GLY A 33 -5.95 6.63 -0.71
N GLN A 34 -5.59 7.08 0.49
CA GLN A 34 -4.94 8.38 0.72
C GLN A 34 -3.61 8.50 -0.03
N ALA A 35 -2.76 7.48 0.02
CA ALA A 35 -1.49 7.47 -0.71
C ALA A 35 -1.68 7.54 -2.24
N ALA A 36 -2.76 6.96 -2.77
CA ALA A 36 -3.10 7.05 -4.18
C ALA A 36 -3.57 8.47 -4.57
N GLU A 37 -4.32 9.14 -3.70
CA GLU A 37 -4.71 10.56 -3.89
C GLU A 37 -3.48 11.47 -3.88
N ASP A 38 -2.58 11.29 -2.92
CA ASP A 38 -1.32 12.05 -2.83
C ASP A 38 -0.43 11.81 -4.06
N PHE A 39 -0.36 10.56 -4.54
CA PHE A 39 0.36 10.23 -5.76
C PHE A 39 -0.25 10.91 -7.00
N ALA A 40 -1.58 10.95 -7.11
CA ALA A 40 -2.25 11.63 -8.21
C ALA A 40 -1.99 13.16 -8.18
N ALA A 41 -1.97 13.77 -6.99
CA ALA A 41 -1.60 15.18 -6.84
C ALA A 41 -0.13 15.43 -7.24
N GLN A 42 0.79 14.55 -6.82
CA GLN A 42 2.20 14.64 -7.20
C GLN A 42 2.38 14.49 -8.71
N MET A 43 1.67 13.55 -9.36
CA MET A 43 1.72 13.37 -10.82
C MET A 43 1.27 14.63 -11.57
N ALA A 44 0.19 15.29 -11.11
CA ALA A 44 -0.25 16.55 -11.69
C ALA A 44 0.81 17.67 -11.58
N GLN A 45 1.54 17.72 -10.46
CA GLN A 45 2.66 18.63 -10.27
C GLN A 45 3.80 18.34 -11.28
N VAL A 46 4.12 17.06 -11.50
CA VAL A 46 5.13 16.63 -12.48
C VAL A 46 4.73 17.04 -13.90
N ASP A 47 3.46 16.85 -14.28
CA ASP A 47 2.96 17.24 -15.60
C ASP A 47 3.09 18.75 -15.83
N GLN A 48 2.80 19.55 -14.80
CA GLN A 48 2.93 21.01 -14.89
C GLN A 48 4.39 21.45 -15.04
N VAL A 49 5.31 20.86 -14.25
CA VAL A 49 6.75 21.14 -14.36
C VAL A 49 7.31 20.69 -15.72
N SER A 50 6.86 19.52 -16.20
CA SER A 50 7.27 19.00 -17.51
C SER A 50 6.79 19.90 -18.64
N THR A 51 5.55 20.39 -18.57
CA THR A 51 4.99 21.35 -19.53
C THR A 51 5.77 22.66 -19.53
N SER A 52 6.07 23.23 -18.36
CA SER A 52 6.89 24.44 -18.24
C SER A 52 8.32 24.24 -18.76
N THR A 53 8.90 23.06 -18.54
CA THR A 53 10.23 22.69 -19.07
C THR A 53 10.21 22.58 -20.59
N MET A 54 9.19 21.94 -21.18
CA MET A 54 9.00 21.89 -22.64
C MET A 54 8.78 23.28 -23.26
N MET A 55 8.15 24.20 -22.52
CA MET A 55 8.01 25.61 -22.91
C MET A 55 9.29 26.44 -22.70
N GLY A 56 10.39 25.83 -22.23
CA GLY A 56 11.67 26.50 -21.99
C GLY A 56 11.72 27.38 -20.75
N GLN A 57 10.73 27.27 -19.85
CA GLN A 57 10.57 28.11 -18.67
C GLN A 57 11.23 27.51 -17.41
N THR A 58 11.75 26.28 -17.48
CA THR A 58 12.33 25.53 -16.34
C THR A 58 13.55 24.73 -16.79
N SER A 59 14.57 24.60 -15.93
CA SER A 59 15.85 23.97 -16.27
C SER A 59 15.79 22.45 -16.25
N THR A 60 16.56 21.79 -17.12
CA THR A 60 16.64 20.32 -17.23
C THR A 60 17.11 19.65 -15.93
N GLN A 61 17.85 20.36 -15.07
CA GLN A 61 18.24 19.84 -13.75
C GLN A 61 17.04 19.66 -12.82
N GLN A 62 16.05 20.54 -12.92
CA GLN A 62 14.83 20.48 -12.09
C GLN A 62 13.97 19.28 -12.48
N LEU A 63 13.91 18.93 -13.77
CA LEU A 63 13.26 17.72 -14.25
C LEU A 63 13.90 16.44 -13.69
N VAL A 64 15.24 16.34 -13.69
CA VAL A 64 15.94 15.16 -13.17
C VAL A 64 15.75 15.01 -11.66
N GLN A 65 15.76 16.11 -10.91
CA GLN A 65 15.44 16.11 -9.49
C GLN A 65 14.03 15.55 -9.23
N THR A 66 13.04 16.01 -9.99
CA THR A 66 11.65 15.55 -9.87
C THR A 66 11.47 14.08 -10.26
N ILE A 67 12.18 13.60 -11.28
CA ILE A 67 12.16 12.17 -11.66
C ILE A 67 12.80 11.31 -10.57
N ALA A 68 13.91 11.76 -9.98
CA ALA A 68 14.56 11.04 -8.89
C ALA A 68 13.66 10.93 -7.64
N GLU A 69 12.86 11.96 -7.35
CA GLU A 69 11.84 11.91 -6.29
C GLU A 69 10.70 10.94 -6.62
N ALA A 70 10.31 10.84 -7.90
CA ALA A 70 9.27 9.91 -8.35
C ALA A 70 9.72 8.43 -8.35
N GLU A 71 11.01 8.14 -8.57
CA GLU A 71 11.54 6.76 -8.55
C GLU A 71 11.37 6.07 -7.19
N LEU A 72 11.54 6.80 -6.09
CA LEU A 72 11.43 6.24 -4.74
C LEU A 72 10.03 5.65 -4.48
N THR A 73 9.01 6.25 -5.08
CA THR A 73 7.61 5.83 -4.94
C THR A 73 7.28 4.61 -5.80
N MET A 74 7.96 4.42 -6.94
CA MET A 74 7.66 3.37 -7.91
C MET A 74 7.86 1.95 -7.35
N ASN A 75 8.89 1.74 -6.52
CA ASN A 75 9.13 0.45 -5.87
C ASN A 75 7.97 0.02 -4.95
N THR A 76 7.36 0.97 -4.24
CA THR A 76 6.21 0.70 -3.36
C THR A 76 4.95 0.39 -4.17
N VAL A 77 4.74 1.07 -5.29
CA VAL A 77 3.62 0.80 -6.20
C VAL A 77 3.69 -0.62 -6.76
N VAL A 78 4.87 -1.09 -7.15
CA VAL A 78 5.07 -2.47 -7.62
C VAL A 78 4.73 -3.48 -6.52
N ALA A 79 5.17 -3.23 -5.28
CA ALA A 79 4.84 -4.10 -4.15
C ALA A 79 3.34 -4.18 -3.87
N ILE A 80 2.62 -3.05 -3.99
CA ILE A 80 1.15 -3.02 -3.86
C ILE A 80 0.50 -3.82 -5.00
N ARG A 81 0.95 -3.61 -6.25
CA ARG A 81 0.46 -4.34 -7.43
C ARG A 81 0.64 -5.85 -7.28
N ASP A 82 1.78 -6.29 -6.78
CA ASP A 82 2.06 -7.72 -6.56
C ASP A 82 1.19 -8.30 -5.44
N LYS A 83 0.93 -7.54 -4.36
CA LYS A 83 0.01 -7.96 -3.29
C LYS A 83 -1.45 -8.06 -3.74
N VAL A 84 -1.90 -7.16 -4.61
CA VAL A 84 -3.24 -7.25 -5.21
C VAL A 84 -3.35 -8.49 -6.09
N VAL A 85 -2.31 -8.79 -6.88
CA VAL A 85 -2.26 -9.98 -7.73
C VAL A 85 -2.25 -11.28 -6.90
N GLU A 86 -1.52 -11.30 -5.79
CA GLU A 86 -1.50 -12.43 -4.84
C GLU A 86 -2.90 -12.67 -4.23
N ALA A 87 -3.56 -11.59 -3.77
CA ALA A 87 -4.91 -11.68 -3.21
C ALA A 87 -5.94 -12.19 -4.24
N TYR A 88 -5.86 -11.75 -5.49
CA TYR A 88 -6.72 -12.27 -6.57
C TYR A 88 -6.50 -13.76 -6.84
N GLN A 89 -5.24 -14.21 -6.81
CA GLN A 89 -4.91 -15.63 -6.98
C GLN A 89 -5.39 -16.48 -5.81
N GLU A 90 -5.32 -15.97 -4.57
CA GLU A 90 -5.81 -16.66 -3.39
C GLU A 90 -7.33 -16.88 -3.45
N ILE A 91 -8.10 -15.85 -3.85
CA ILE A 91 -9.56 -15.96 -4.03
C ILE A 91 -9.92 -17.03 -5.06
N LEU A 92 -9.16 -17.13 -6.16
CA LEU A 92 -9.39 -18.13 -7.21
C LEU A 92 -8.95 -19.55 -6.82
N ARG A 93 -8.07 -19.69 -5.82
CA ARG A 93 -7.56 -20.98 -5.32
C ARG A 93 -8.42 -21.58 -4.21
N MET A 94 -9.34 -20.82 -3.62
CA MET A 94 -10.35 -21.40 -2.74
C MET A 94 -11.34 -22.22 -3.59
N PRO A 95 -11.40 -23.55 -3.44
CA PRO A 95 -12.50 -24.31 -4.02
C PRO A 95 -13.81 -23.86 -3.34
N VAL A 96 -14.84 -23.62 -4.15
CA VAL A 96 -16.23 -23.47 -3.68
C VAL A 96 -16.73 -24.73 -3.00
#